data_AF-A0A7V5K6T7-F1
#
_entry.id   AF-A0A7V5K6T7-F1
#
_cell.length_a   1.000
_cell.length_b   1.000
_cell.length_c   1.000
_cell.angle_alpha   90.00
_cell.angle_beta   90.00
_cell.angle_gamma   90.00
#
_symmetry.space_group_name_H-M   'P 1'
#
loop_
_entity.id
_entity.type
_entity.pdbx_description
1 polymer ?
#
loop_
_entity_poly.entity_id
_entity_poly.type
_entity_poly.pdbx_seq_one_letter_code
_entity_poly.pdbx_strand_id
1 'polypeptide(L)'
;MSARAQGVEEVKYMENRKYLGNAESTCFPCEAFAGGPEPSACTRGADYLSTEEEQILISLRELKAQARFLRGKIRGIQFARDMGGAQEPASETLARELRSAMAEMEELRGVWEELQERLKRANARKLALLGHGPWQDAAPQRR
;
A
#
# COMPACT_ATOMS: atom_id res chain seq x y z
N MET A 1 -4.15 49.72 16.43
CA MET A 1 -3.46 49.03 15.31
C MET A 1 -2.55 48.00 15.96
N SER A 2 -2.57 46.69 15.69
CA SER A 2 -3.07 45.92 14.57
C SER A 2 -3.41 44.51 15.09
N ALA A 3 -4.69 44.16 15.09
CA ALA A 3 -5.17 42.79 15.31
C ALA A 3 -5.35 42.16 13.93
N ARG A 4 -4.33 41.47 13.41
CA ARG A 4 -4.40 40.79 12.10
C ARG A 4 -3.37 39.64 12.05
N ALA A 5 -3.60 38.59 12.82
CA ALA A 5 -2.86 37.33 12.66
C ALA A 5 -3.58 36.09 13.23
N GLN A 6 -4.91 36.09 13.35
CA GLN A 6 -5.66 34.93 13.91
C GLN A 6 -6.87 34.49 13.07
N GLY A 7 -6.96 34.91 11.80
CA GLY A 7 -8.18 34.74 11.00
C GLY A 7 -8.08 33.78 9.80
N VAL A 8 -7.11 32.85 9.75
CA VAL A 8 -6.93 32.00 8.55
C VAL A 8 -6.81 30.50 8.85
N GLU A 9 -6.67 30.07 10.11
CA GLU A 9 -6.59 28.63 10.45
C GLU A 9 -7.92 27.99 10.87
N GLU A 10 -8.94 28.76 11.27
CA GLU A 10 -10.20 28.20 11.76
C GLU A 10 -11.25 27.88 10.67
N VAL A 11 -11.07 28.38 9.45
CA VAL A 11 -12.07 28.20 8.38
C VAL A 11 -11.90 26.86 7.65
N LYS A 12 -10.73 26.21 7.73
CA LYS A 12 -10.49 24.89 7.10
C LYS A 12 -10.95 23.70 7.93
N TYR A 13 -11.28 23.88 9.21
CA TYR A 13 -11.70 22.78 10.10
C TYR A 13 -13.21 22.65 10.28
N MET A 14 -14.02 23.57 9.75
CA MET A 14 -15.49 23.50 9.87
C MET A 14 -16.24 23.06 8.61
N GLU A 15 -15.54 22.91 7.48
CA GLU A 15 -16.19 22.53 6.21
C GLU A 15 -16.22 21.01 5.94
N ASN A 16 -15.71 20.20 6.88
CA ASN A 16 -15.78 18.72 6.80
C ASN A 16 -16.85 18.10 7.73
N ARG A 17 -17.68 18.91 8.39
CA ARG A 17 -18.61 18.45 9.44
C ARG A 17 -20.08 18.39 9.03
N LYS A 18 -20.39 18.45 7.73
CA LYS A 18 -21.78 18.38 7.22
C LYS A 18 -22.23 16.99 6.73
N TYR A 19 -21.44 15.94 6.91
CA TYR A 19 -21.81 14.56 6.51
C TYR A 19 -21.89 13.56 7.67
N LEU A 20 -22.13 14.03 8.90
CA LEU A 20 -22.57 13.15 9.99
C LEU A 20 -24.10 13.14 10.00
N GLY A 21 -24.66 12.50 8.97
CA GLY A 21 -26.03 12.02 8.98
C GLY A 21 -26.09 10.77 9.86
N ASN A 22 -26.88 10.87 10.92
CA ASN A 22 -27.23 9.79 11.84
C ASN A 22 -27.72 8.54 11.08
N ALA A 23 -27.02 7.43 11.28
CA ALA A 23 -27.61 6.12 11.49
C ALA A 23 -26.52 5.26 12.12
N GLU A 24 -26.78 4.71 13.30
CA GLU A 24 -26.08 3.53 13.80
C GLU A 24 -26.42 2.37 12.86
N SER A 25 -25.85 2.36 11.65
CA SER A 25 -25.96 1.23 10.74
C SER A 25 -24.96 0.20 11.21
N THR A 26 -25.43 -0.78 11.96
CA THR A 26 -24.70 -2.02 12.20
C THR A 26 -24.34 -2.59 10.83
N CYS A 27 -23.05 -2.52 10.47
CA CYS A 27 -22.56 -3.04 9.20
C CYS A 27 -22.66 -4.57 9.25
N PHE A 28 -23.50 -5.16 8.40
CA PHE A 28 -23.52 -6.60 8.20
C PHE A 28 -22.37 -6.98 7.25
N PRO A 29 -21.54 -7.98 7.59
CA PRO A 29 -20.53 -8.49 6.68
C PRO A 29 -21.20 -8.97 5.38
N CYS A 30 -20.54 -8.73 4.24
CA CYS A 30 -21.06 -9.06 2.90
C CYS A 30 -21.48 -10.53 2.75
N GLU A 31 -20.91 -11.41 3.58
CA GLU A 31 -21.26 -12.83 3.72
C GLU A 31 -22.74 -13.05 4.07
N ALA A 32 -23.40 -12.08 4.69
CA ALA A 32 -24.82 -12.11 5.03
C ALA A 32 -25.78 -12.00 3.81
N PHE A 33 -25.26 -11.60 2.64
CA PHE A 33 -26.06 -11.41 1.42
C PHE A 33 -25.90 -12.55 0.40
N ALA A 34 -25.15 -13.61 0.74
CA ALA A 34 -25.07 -14.82 -0.07
C ALA A 34 -26.42 -15.59 -0.02
N GLY A 35 -27.41 -15.13 -0.80
CA GLY A 35 -28.71 -15.78 -0.97
C GLY A 35 -29.95 -14.92 -0.70
N GLY A 36 -29.80 -13.61 -0.45
CA GLY A 36 -30.92 -12.67 -0.25
C GLY A 36 -31.21 -11.79 -1.47
N PRO A 37 -32.34 -11.05 -1.49
CA PRO A 37 -32.64 -10.11 -2.57
C PRO A 37 -31.58 -8.99 -2.66
N GLU A 38 -31.22 -8.60 -3.87
CA GLU A 38 -30.22 -7.55 -4.14
C GLU A 38 -30.62 -6.24 -3.43
N PRO A 39 -29.69 -5.61 -2.67
CA PRO A 39 -29.97 -4.32 -2.05
C PRO A 39 -30.16 -3.23 -3.11
N SER A 40 -31.13 -2.35 -2.89
CA SER A 40 -31.58 -1.33 -3.86
C SER A 40 -30.57 -0.21 -4.16
N ALA A 41 -29.47 -0.14 -3.42
CA ALA A 41 -28.31 0.68 -3.76
C ALA A 41 -27.08 0.23 -2.95
N CYS A 42 -25.97 -0.03 -3.64
CA CYS A 42 -24.66 -0.20 -3.01
C CYS A 42 -24.15 1.18 -2.57
N THR A 43 -24.58 1.67 -1.41
CA THR A 43 -24.12 2.97 -0.88
C THR A 43 -22.78 2.80 -0.18
N ARG A 44 -21.70 2.77 -0.96
CA ARG A 44 -20.38 3.38 -0.69
C ARG A 44 -19.34 2.70 -1.57
N GLY A 45 -18.62 3.47 -2.38
CA GLY A 45 -17.35 3.06 -2.98
C GLY A 45 -16.22 2.81 -1.97
N ALA A 46 -16.54 2.54 -0.69
CA ALA A 46 -15.62 2.23 0.39
C ALA A 46 -15.41 0.71 0.57
N ASP A 47 -16.32 -0.14 0.09
CA ASP A 47 -16.28 -1.59 0.34
C ASP A 47 -15.74 -2.40 -0.86
N TYR A 48 -14.88 -1.80 -1.69
CA TYR A 48 -14.21 -2.53 -2.77
C TYR A 48 -12.91 -3.23 -2.34
N LEU A 49 -12.33 -2.88 -1.21
CA LEU A 49 -11.10 -3.51 -0.73
C LEU A 49 -11.36 -4.09 0.65
N SER A 50 -11.07 -5.37 0.81
CA SER A 50 -10.97 -5.99 2.12
C SER A 50 -9.81 -5.36 2.90
N THR A 51 -9.87 -5.41 4.23
CA THR A 51 -8.78 -4.94 5.11
C THR A 51 -7.46 -5.61 4.77
N GLU A 52 -7.48 -6.90 4.37
CA GLU A 52 -6.28 -7.60 3.92
C GLU A 52 -5.69 -6.98 2.63
N GLU A 53 -6.53 -6.71 1.62
CA GLU A 53 -6.08 -6.08 0.37
C GLU A 53 -5.53 -4.67 0.62
N GLU A 54 -6.19 -3.90 1.49
CA GLU A 54 -5.70 -2.58 1.87
C GLU A 54 -4.32 -2.66 2.54
N GLN A 55 -4.13 -3.59 3.49
CA GLN A 55 -2.85 -3.83 4.14
C GLN A 55 -1.76 -4.23 3.13
N ILE A 56 -2.07 -5.16 2.20
CA ILE A 56 -1.13 -5.56 1.15
C ILE A 56 -0.74 -4.35 0.29
N LEU A 57 -1.70 -3.52 -0.11
CA LEU A 57 -1.44 -2.33 -0.92
C LEU A 57 -0.64 -1.26 -0.17
N ILE A 58 -0.83 -1.11 1.14
CA ILE A 58 -0.01 -0.23 1.99
C ILE A 58 1.43 -0.76 2.02
N SER A 59 1.63 -2.04 2.33
CA SER A 59 2.97 -2.65 2.36
C SER A 59 3.69 -2.56 1.01
N LEU A 60 2.99 -2.77 -0.12
CA LEU A 60 3.57 -2.57 -1.45
C LEU A 60 4.03 -1.12 -1.67
N ARG A 61 3.27 -0.12 -1.19
CA ARG A 61 3.70 1.30 -1.30
C ARG A 61 4.95 1.57 -0.47
N GLU A 62 5.05 1.00 0.72
CA GLU A 62 6.21 1.12 1.60
C GLU A 62 7.45 0.48 0.98
N LEU A 63 7.34 -0.76 0.48
CA LEU A 63 8.43 -1.43 -0.25
C LEU A 63 8.89 -0.63 -1.46
N LYS A 64 7.96 -0.02 -2.20
CA LYS A 64 8.29 0.85 -3.34
C LYS A 64 9.07 2.09 -2.91
N ALA A 65 8.76 2.66 -1.74
CA ALA A 65 9.51 3.79 -1.19
C ALA A 65 10.93 3.38 -0.78
N GLN A 66 11.07 2.23 -0.11
CA GLN A 66 12.36 1.66 0.27
C GLN A 66 13.23 1.34 -0.96
N ALA A 67 12.65 0.71 -1.99
CA ALA A 67 13.36 0.40 -3.24
C ALA A 67 13.83 1.67 -3.98
N ARG A 68 13.04 2.75 -3.95
CA ARG A 68 13.47 4.05 -4.51
C ARG A 68 14.66 4.64 -3.75
N PHE A 69 14.64 4.55 -2.42
CA PHE A 69 15.75 4.99 -1.59
C PHE A 69 17.02 4.19 -1.89
N LEU A 70 16.94 2.86 -1.92
CA LEU A 70 18.08 1.99 -2.25
C LEU A 70 18.62 2.25 -3.65
N ARG A 71 17.74 2.44 -4.65
CA ARG A 71 18.17 2.83 -6.00
C ARG A 71 18.92 4.17 -5.99
N GLY A 72 18.49 5.12 -5.18
CA GLY A 72 19.21 6.38 -4.96
C GLY A 72 20.60 6.16 -4.36
N LYS A 73 20.68 5.34 -3.31
CA LYS A 73 21.94 4.96 -2.64
C LYS A 73 22.91 4.27 -3.60
N ILE A 74 22.45 3.28 -4.37
CA ILE A 74 23.25 2.56 -5.37
C ILE A 74 23.81 3.53 -6.41
N ARG A 75 22.99 4.43 -6.94
CA ARG A 75 23.43 5.45 -7.91
C ARG A 75 24.45 6.41 -7.30
N GLY A 76 24.23 6.83 -6.06
CA GLY A 76 25.17 7.70 -5.33
C GLY A 76 26.53 7.03 -5.13
N ILE A 77 26.55 5.76 -4.75
CA ILE A 77 27.78 4.97 -4.59
C ILE A 77 28.50 4.78 -5.93
N GLN A 78 27.77 4.45 -6.99
CA GLN A 78 28.33 4.32 -8.35
C GLN A 78 28.93 5.65 -8.82
N PHE A 79 28.19 6.75 -8.67
CA PHE A 79 28.69 8.08 -9.01
C PHE A 79 29.94 8.46 -8.22
N ALA A 80 29.97 8.19 -6.91
CA ALA A 80 31.15 8.44 -6.07
C ALA A 80 32.37 7.61 -6.51
N ARG A 81 32.14 6.36 -6.94
CA ARG A 81 33.20 5.50 -7.51
C ARG A 81 33.73 6.05 -8.84
N ASP A 82 32.83 6.52 -9.72
CA ASP A 82 33.18 6.99 -11.06
C ASP A 82 33.87 8.37 -11.04
N MET A 83 33.55 9.24 -10.07
CA MET A 83 34.00 10.63 -10.02
C MET A 83 35.38 10.87 -9.39
N GLY A 84 36.01 9.89 -8.73
CA GLY A 84 37.42 10.06 -8.39
C GLY A 84 37.94 9.28 -7.19
N GLY A 85 38.95 8.45 -7.48
CA GLY A 85 40.17 8.37 -6.68
C GLY A 85 40.02 7.95 -5.22
N ALA A 86 38.99 7.17 -4.87
CA ALA A 86 38.90 6.57 -3.56
C ALA A 86 40.19 5.77 -3.30
N GLN A 87 41.00 6.21 -2.33
CA GLN A 87 42.10 5.39 -1.82
C GLN A 87 41.53 4.03 -1.42
N GLU A 88 42.33 2.96 -1.56
CA GLU A 88 41.96 1.56 -1.25
C GLU A 88 40.93 1.37 -0.11
N PRO A 89 41.08 1.98 1.11
CA PRO A 89 40.11 1.78 2.18
C PRO A 89 38.71 2.36 1.92
N ALA A 90 38.61 3.47 1.18
CA ALA A 90 37.34 4.07 0.80
C ALA A 90 36.68 3.27 -0.35
N SER A 91 37.48 2.71 -1.27
CA SER A 91 36.99 1.87 -2.36
C SER A 91 36.36 0.58 -1.84
N GLU A 92 37.00 -0.09 -0.89
CA GLU A 92 36.47 -1.33 -0.29
C GLU A 92 35.17 -1.07 0.48
N THR A 93 35.10 0.04 1.22
CA THR A 93 33.90 0.44 1.94
C THR A 93 32.73 0.69 1.00
N LEU A 94 32.93 1.44 -0.08
CA LEU A 94 31.91 1.68 -1.11
C LEU A 94 31.47 0.37 -1.80
N ALA A 95 32.41 -0.54 -2.06
CA ALA A 95 32.09 -1.84 -2.65
C ALA A 95 31.23 -2.71 -1.69
N ARG A 96 31.51 -2.68 -0.39
CA ARG A 96 30.70 -3.37 0.63
C ARG A 96 29.30 -2.77 0.74
N GLU A 97 29.20 -1.44 0.77
CA GLU A 97 27.92 -0.74 0.83
C GLU A 97 27.07 -0.99 -0.42
N LEU A 98 27.71 -1.04 -1.60
CA LEU A 98 27.03 -1.40 -2.85
C LEU A 98 26.47 -2.82 -2.78
N ARG A 99 27.27 -3.80 -2.34
CA ARG A 99 26.81 -5.19 -2.18
C ARG A 99 25.66 -5.30 -1.19
N SER A 100 25.73 -4.60 -0.05
CA SER A 100 24.63 -4.55 0.94
C SER A 100 23.36 -3.98 0.32
N ALA A 101 23.45 -2.83 -0.34
CA ALA A 101 22.27 -2.19 -0.95
C ALA A 101 21.66 -3.03 -2.08
N MET A 102 22.48 -3.78 -2.82
CA MET A 102 22.00 -4.73 -3.83
C MET A 102 21.34 -5.97 -3.21
N ALA A 103 21.88 -6.50 -2.11
CA ALA A 103 21.27 -7.61 -1.38
C ALA A 103 19.92 -7.20 -0.78
N GLU A 104 19.84 -6.04 -0.12
CA GLU A 104 18.60 -5.47 0.39
C GLU A 104 17.57 -5.27 -0.73
N MET A 105 17.98 -4.82 -1.92
CA MET A 105 17.09 -4.70 -3.09
C MET A 105 16.51 -6.05 -3.53
N GLU A 106 17.28 -7.13 -3.46
CA GLU A 106 16.83 -8.47 -3.83
C GLU A 106 15.86 -9.04 -2.80
N GLU A 107 16.11 -8.80 -1.51
CA GLU A 107 15.17 -9.12 -0.43
C GLU A 107 13.82 -8.40 -0.63
N LEU A 108 13.85 -7.10 -0.93
CA LEU A 108 12.63 -6.33 -1.22
C LEU A 108 11.88 -6.89 -2.44
N ARG A 109 12.58 -7.40 -3.46
CA ARG A 109 11.96 -8.04 -4.62
C ARG A 109 11.21 -9.31 -4.22
N GLY A 110 11.83 -10.15 -3.37
CA GLY A 110 11.18 -11.37 -2.87
C GLY A 110 9.88 -11.05 -2.10
N VAL A 111 9.93 -10.08 -1.19
CA VAL A 111 8.73 -9.67 -0.42
C VAL A 111 7.67 -9.05 -1.35
N TRP A 112 8.09 -8.27 -2.35
CA TRP A 112 7.19 -7.69 -3.33
C TRP A 112 6.44 -8.76 -4.12
N GLU A 113 7.13 -9.78 -4.61
CA GLU A 113 6.55 -10.88 -5.37
C GLU A 113 5.55 -11.67 -4.52
N GLU A 114 5.88 -11.94 -3.25
CA GLU A 114 4.98 -12.61 -2.31
C GLU A 114 3.68 -11.81 -2.11
N LEU A 115 3.79 -10.50 -1.84
CA LEU A 115 2.63 -9.63 -1.66
C LEU A 115 1.80 -9.48 -2.93
N GLN A 116 2.44 -9.42 -4.10
CA GLN A 116 1.72 -9.41 -5.38
C GLN A 116 0.92 -10.69 -5.58
N GLU A 117 1.50 -11.85 -5.27
CA GLU A 117 0.80 -13.12 -5.38
C GLU A 117 -0.36 -13.21 -4.37
N ARG A 118 -0.20 -12.71 -3.15
CA ARG A 118 -1.29 -12.59 -2.18
C ARG A 118 -2.42 -11.69 -2.69
N LEU A 119 -2.09 -10.53 -3.26
CA LEU A 119 -3.07 -9.61 -3.83
C LEU A 119 -3.83 -10.23 -5.02
N LYS A 120 -3.12 -10.94 -5.91
CA LYS A 120 -3.75 -11.66 -7.02
C LYS A 120 -4.74 -12.70 -6.52
N ARG A 121 -4.39 -13.47 -5.49
CA ARG A 121 -5.28 -14.47 -4.89
C ARG A 121 -6.51 -13.83 -4.24
N ALA A 122 -6.34 -12.73 -3.51
CA ALA A 122 -7.45 -12.00 -2.90
C ALA A 122 -8.42 -11.48 -3.98
N ASN A 123 -7.89 -10.88 -5.05
CA ASN A 123 -8.67 -10.43 -6.19
C ASN A 123 -9.39 -11.59 -6.91
N ALA A 124 -8.70 -12.71 -7.15
CA ALA A 124 -9.28 -13.90 -7.79
C ALA A 124 -10.45 -14.45 -6.95
N ARG A 125 -10.27 -14.56 -5.64
CA ARG A 125 -11.33 -14.97 -4.70
C ARG A 125 -12.51 -14.02 -4.77
N LYS A 126 -12.27 -12.71 -4.75
CA LYS A 126 -13.32 -11.70 -4.86
C LYS A 126 -14.10 -11.84 -6.17
N LEU A 127 -13.41 -11.99 -7.30
CA LEU A 127 -14.05 -12.18 -8.61
C LEU A 127 -14.87 -13.48 -8.66
N ALA A 128 -14.37 -14.57 -8.09
CA ALA A 128 -15.09 -15.84 -8.01
C ALA A 128 -16.37 -15.73 -7.16
N LEU A 129 -16.32 -15.04 -6.02
CA LEU A 129 -17.49 -14.78 -5.18
C LEU A 129 -18.55 -13.90 -5.88
N LEU A 130 -18.12 -13.04 -6.80
CA LEU A 130 -19.00 -12.22 -7.63
C LEU A 130 -19.48 -12.94 -8.90
N GLY A 131 -19.12 -14.22 -9.10
CA GLY A 131 -19.51 -15.00 -10.27
C GLY A 131 -18.72 -14.70 -11.55
N HIS A 132 -17.61 -13.97 -11.46
CA HIS A 132 -16.75 -13.59 -12.58
C HIS A 132 -15.48 -14.45 -12.70
N GLY A 133 -15.35 -15.51 -11.90
CA GLY A 133 -14.18 -16.39 -11.88
C GLY A 133 -14.55 -17.83 -11.52
N PRO A 134 -13.60 -18.78 -11.64
CA PRO A 134 -13.84 -20.18 -11.29
C PRO A 134 -14.11 -20.31 -9.78
N TRP A 135 -15.13 -21.09 -9.41
CA TRP A 135 -15.55 -21.25 -8.01
C TRP A 135 -14.45 -21.83 -7.10
N GLN A 136 -13.48 -22.55 -7.67
CA GLN A 136 -12.31 -23.06 -6.94
C GLN A 136 -11.52 -21.94 -6.25
N ASP A 137 -11.52 -20.73 -6.82
CA ASP A 137 -10.83 -19.57 -6.26
C ASP A 137 -11.62 -18.93 -5.10
N ALA A 138 -12.90 -19.25 -4.93
CA ALA A 138 -13.73 -18.73 -3.85
C ALA A 138 -13.40 -19.38 -2.48
N ALA A 139 -12.74 -20.56 -2.50
CA ALA A 139 -12.46 -21.34 -1.30
C ALA A 139 -11.53 -20.57 -0.34
N PRO A 140 -11.86 -20.47 0.96
CA PRO A 140 -10.97 -19.86 1.94
C PRO A 140 -9.68 -20.67 2.05
N GLN A 141 -8.54 -19.99 1.99
CA GLN A 141 -7.25 -20.65 2.12
C GLN A 141 -7.08 -21.13 3.57
N ARG A 142 -6.76 -22.42 3.74
CA ARG A 142 -6.34 -22.94 5.05
C ARG A 142 -4.98 -22.32 5.36
N ARG A 143 -4.88 -21.68 6.52
CA ARG A 143 -3.62 -21.18 7.09
C ARG A 143 -2.70 -22.32 7.45
#